data_AF-A0A1W9HDZ1-F1
#
_entry.id   AF-A0A1W9HDZ1-F1
#
_cell.length_a   1.000
_cell.length_b   1.000
_cell.length_c   1.000
_cell.angle_alpha   90.00
_cell.angle_beta   90.00
_cell.angle_gamma   90.00
#
_symmetry.space_group_name_H-M   'P 1'
#
loop_
_entity.id
_entity.type
_entity.pdbx_description
1 polymer ?
#
loop_
_entity_poly.entity_id
_entity_poly.type
_entity_poly.pdbx_seq_one_letter_code
_entity_poly.pdbx_strand_id
1 'polypeptide(L)'
;MIAELAHTEDDPAALRFALGCLRAAISERARDPDTQLMAGLWAIALVSAFYAVLRLACAARGMFVLFGGHDGLREVLMRQPEPLTVIARYDAARPIVISCFLALGAAQLATAWFLSRRQIRWFATAWCIALLIAGIAVVIQLSITPNVAGVPSEFHALLLQAVTVPALLVALYHRTSHFREALRCRRSEP
;
A
#
# COMPACT_ATOMS: atom_id res chain seq x y z
N MET A 1 4.16 14.07 49.11
CA MET A 1 4.11 13.06 48.03
C MET A 1 5.05 13.36 46.84
N ILE A 2 5.64 14.56 46.72
CA ILE A 2 6.66 14.87 45.69
C ILE A 2 8.10 14.71 46.23
N ALA A 3 8.28 14.60 47.56
CA ALA A 3 9.59 14.50 48.20
C ALA A 3 10.24 13.10 48.22
N GLU A 4 9.50 12.02 47.94
CA GLU A 4 10.05 10.65 47.87
C GLU A 4 10.62 10.28 46.48
N LEU A 5 10.35 11.09 45.45
CA LEU A 5 10.91 10.89 44.11
C LEU A 5 12.31 11.52 43.94
N ALA A 6 12.82 12.20 44.96
CA ALA A 6 14.11 12.89 44.96
C ALA A 6 15.24 12.11 45.66
N HIS A 7 15.03 10.84 46.03
CA HIS A 7 16.05 9.97 46.63
C HIS A 7 16.48 8.80 45.76
N THR A 8 16.03 8.76 44.49
CA THR A 8 16.58 7.87 43.47
C THR A 8 17.62 8.61 42.62
N GLU A 9 18.62 9.20 43.28
CA GLU A 9 19.89 9.46 42.62
C GLU A 9 20.71 8.16 42.67
N ASP A 10 21.02 7.65 41.47
CA ASP A 10 21.99 6.60 41.19
C ASP A 10 21.70 5.17 41.68
N ASP A 11 20.64 4.56 41.15
CA ASP A 11 20.73 3.11 40.91
C ASP A 11 20.61 2.75 39.42
N PRO A 12 21.71 2.87 38.65
CA PRO A 12 21.74 2.40 37.27
C PRO A 12 21.41 0.91 37.14
N ALA A 13 21.43 0.13 38.22
CA ALA A 13 20.97 -1.26 38.20
C ALA A 13 19.43 -1.35 38.18
N ALA A 14 18.72 -0.52 38.95
CA ALA A 14 17.26 -0.48 38.94
C ALA A 14 16.71 -0.02 37.57
N LEU A 15 17.36 0.96 36.95
CA LEU A 15 16.98 1.44 35.61
C LEU A 15 17.26 0.40 34.52
N ARG A 16 18.38 -0.33 34.62
CA ARG A 16 18.70 -1.47 33.73
C ARG A 16 17.72 -2.63 33.93
N PHE A 17 17.29 -2.91 35.15
CA PHE A 17 16.28 -3.93 35.43
C PHE A 17 14.92 -3.54 34.85
N ALA A 18 14.46 -2.30 35.06
CA ALA A 18 13.22 -1.79 34.49
C ALA A 18 13.24 -1.82 32.95
N LEU A 19 14.36 -1.43 32.32
CA LEU A 19 14.57 -1.57 30.88
C LEU A 19 14.59 -3.03 30.43
N GLY A 20 15.18 -3.93 31.22
CA GLY A 20 15.17 -5.36 30.99
C GLY A 20 13.76 -5.94 31.00
N CYS A 21 12.95 -5.59 31.99
CA CYS A 21 11.54 -5.96 32.09
C CYS A 21 10.71 -5.38 30.94
N LEU A 22 10.93 -4.11 30.58
CA LEU A 22 10.27 -3.47 29.45
C LEU A 22 10.66 -4.16 28.14
N ARG A 23 11.95 -4.46 27.93
CA ARG A 23 12.44 -5.19 26.75
C ARG A 23 11.88 -6.60 26.70
N ALA A 24 11.82 -7.30 27.82
CA ALA A 24 11.22 -8.63 27.91
C ALA A 24 9.73 -8.59 27.60
N ALA A 25 8.99 -7.65 28.20
CA ALA A 25 7.57 -7.43 27.93
C ALA A 25 7.30 -7.05 26.46
N ILE A 26 8.14 -6.20 25.87
CA ILE A 26 8.08 -5.86 24.43
C ILE A 26 8.41 -7.09 23.59
N SER A 27 9.41 -7.90 23.97
CA SER A 27 9.78 -9.11 23.21
C SER A 27 8.68 -10.17 23.28
N GLU A 28 8.02 -10.32 24.41
CA GLU A 28 6.91 -11.24 24.61
C GLU A 28 5.68 -10.75 23.84
N ARG A 29 5.43 -9.43 23.86
CA ARG A 29 4.35 -8.81 23.08
C ARG A 29 4.63 -8.77 21.58
N ALA A 30 5.90 -8.78 21.17
CA ALA A 30 6.29 -8.96 19.77
C ALA A 30 6.14 -10.43 19.32
N ARG A 31 6.13 -11.39 20.24
CA ARG A 31 5.82 -12.80 19.98
C ARG A 31 4.32 -13.10 20.02
N ASP A 32 3.51 -12.21 20.59
CA ASP A 32 2.06 -12.33 20.59
C ASP A 32 1.52 -12.31 19.15
N PRO A 33 0.86 -13.39 18.68
CA PRO A 33 0.42 -13.53 17.29
C PRO A 33 -0.58 -12.45 16.87
N ASP A 34 -1.40 -11.95 17.79
CA ASP A 34 -2.34 -10.87 17.51
C ASP A 34 -1.62 -9.54 17.25
N THR A 35 -0.55 -9.27 18.00
CA THR A 35 0.31 -8.09 17.81
C THR A 35 1.09 -8.18 16.49
N GLN A 36 1.61 -9.36 16.13
CA GLN A 36 2.27 -9.58 14.83
C GLN A 36 1.32 -9.40 13.65
N LEU A 37 0.09 -9.92 13.75
CA LEU A 37 -0.92 -9.75 12.72
C LEU A 37 -1.30 -8.28 12.56
N MET A 38 -1.46 -7.54 13.67
CA MET A 38 -1.68 -6.09 13.62
C MET A 38 -0.55 -5.36 12.93
N ALA A 39 0.70 -5.62 13.33
CA ALA A 39 1.86 -4.98 12.71
C ALA A 39 1.93 -5.27 11.20
N GLY A 40 1.62 -6.50 10.78
CA GLY A 40 1.53 -6.89 9.37
C GLY A 40 0.44 -6.11 8.61
N LEU A 41 -0.77 -6.01 9.16
CA LEU A 41 -1.85 -5.24 8.53
C LEU A 41 -1.51 -3.75 8.43
N TRP A 42 -0.87 -3.18 9.45
CA TRP A 42 -0.42 -1.78 9.43
C TRP A 42 0.68 -1.55 8.39
N ALA A 43 1.63 -2.48 8.24
CA ALA A 43 2.66 -2.40 7.20
C ALA A 43 2.03 -2.40 5.80
N ILE A 44 1.09 -3.31 5.52
CA ILE A 44 0.36 -3.35 4.24
C ILE A 44 -0.43 -2.05 4.02
N ALA A 45 -1.10 -1.54 5.05
CA ALA A 45 -1.86 -0.30 4.96
C ALA A 45 -0.96 0.90 4.63
N LEU A 46 0.21 1.00 5.27
CA LEU A 46 1.15 2.09 5.07
C LEU A 46 1.76 2.05 3.66
N VAL A 47 2.17 0.87 3.19
CA VAL A 47 2.63 0.68 1.81
C VAL A 47 1.52 1.05 0.81
N SER A 48 0.29 0.60 1.04
CA SER A 48 -0.85 0.91 0.16
C SER A 48 -1.16 2.41 0.14
N ALA A 49 -1.09 3.08 1.28
CA ALA A 49 -1.27 4.53 1.38
C ALA A 49 -0.16 5.31 0.67
N PHE A 50 1.09 4.86 0.77
CA PHE A 50 2.20 5.47 0.06
C PHE A 50 2.00 5.44 -1.46
N TYR A 51 1.62 4.29 -2.01
CA TYR A 51 1.29 4.17 -3.44
C TYR A 51 0.07 5.02 -3.81
N ALA A 52 -0.95 5.09 -2.97
CA ALA A 52 -2.11 5.96 -3.20
C ALA A 52 -1.70 7.42 -3.37
N VAL A 53 -0.82 7.92 -2.51
CA VAL A 53 -0.29 9.29 -2.58
C VAL A 53 0.47 9.52 -3.88
N LEU A 54 1.33 8.58 -4.29
CA LEU A 54 2.04 8.69 -5.57
C LEU A 54 1.05 8.78 -6.75
N ARG A 55 0.00 7.95 -6.77
CA ARG A 55 -1.02 7.96 -7.82
C ARG A 55 -1.82 9.26 -7.85
N LEU A 56 -2.20 9.78 -6.68
CA LEU A 56 -2.89 11.07 -6.57
C LEU A 56 -2.00 12.23 -7.01
N ALA A 57 -0.70 12.19 -6.69
CA ALA A 57 0.27 13.18 -7.16
C ALA A 57 0.42 13.15 -8.69
N CYS A 58 0.47 11.95 -9.30
CA CYS A 58 0.46 11.80 -10.75
C CYS A 58 -0.84 12.34 -11.38
N ALA A 59 -1.99 12.04 -10.78
CA ALA A 59 -3.27 12.57 -11.23
C ALA A 59 -3.32 14.11 -11.15
N ALA A 60 -2.84 14.69 -10.04
CA ALA A 60 -2.78 16.14 -9.86
C ALA A 60 -1.87 16.82 -10.89
N ARG A 61 -0.69 16.25 -11.18
CA ARG A 61 0.18 16.73 -12.26
C ARG A 61 -0.49 16.61 -13.63
N GLY A 62 -1.18 15.51 -13.89
CA GLY A 62 -1.96 15.34 -15.11
C GLY A 62 -3.08 16.37 -15.26
N MET A 63 -3.81 16.68 -14.18
CA MET A 63 -4.82 17.75 -14.18
C MET A 63 -4.20 19.11 -14.48
N PHE A 64 -3.03 19.42 -13.89
CA PHE A 64 -2.30 20.65 -14.21
C PHE A 64 -1.96 20.75 -15.71
N VAL A 65 -1.53 19.64 -16.31
CA VAL A 65 -1.29 19.55 -17.76
C VAL A 65 -2.58 19.75 -18.57
N LEU A 66 -3.72 19.18 -18.14
CA LEU A 66 -5.02 19.39 -18.81
C LEU A 66 -5.45 20.86 -18.82
N PHE A 67 -5.10 21.63 -17.78
CA PHE A 67 -5.42 23.05 -17.68
C PHE A 67 -4.38 23.98 -18.33
N GLY A 68 -3.55 23.45 -19.24
CA GLY A 68 -2.57 24.24 -19.99
C GLY A 68 -1.18 24.32 -19.38
N GLY A 69 -0.90 23.49 -18.36
CA GLY A 69 0.45 23.28 -17.85
C GLY A 69 1.37 22.64 -18.89
N HIS A 70 2.68 22.79 -18.67
CA HIS A 70 3.71 22.23 -19.55
C HIS A 70 3.67 20.69 -19.56
N ASP A 71 3.66 20.11 -20.76
CA ASP A 71 3.63 18.66 -20.99
C ASP A 71 4.90 18.17 -21.68
N GLY A 72 5.87 17.76 -20.87
CA GLY A 72 7.13 17.23 -21.37
C GLY A 72 6.97 15.95 -22.20
N LEU A 73 5.95 15.12 -21.96
CA LEU A 73 5.75 13.88 -22.72
C LEU A 73 5.24 14.19 -24.13
N ARG A 74 4.30 15.13 -24.25
CA ARG A 74 3.83 15.61 -25.56
C ARG A 74 4.96 16.27 -26.35
N GLU A 75 5.83 17.05 -25.70
CA GLU A 75 7.00 17.63 -26.37
C GLU A 75 7.98 16.58 -26.87
N VAL A 76 8.24 15.54 -26.07
CA VAL A 76 9.10 14.42 -26.51
C VAL A 76 8.46 13.68 -27.68
N LEU A 77 7.16 13.44 -27.66
CA LEU A 77 6.41 12.82 -28.76
C LEU A 77 6.48 13.67 -30.04
N MET A 78 6.43 15.00 -29.94
CA MET A 78 6.60 15.88 -31.10
C MET A 78 8.02 15.91 -31.65
N ARG A 79 9.04 15.58 -30.84
CA ARG A 79 10.45 15.54 -31.27
C ARG A 79 10.83 14.23 -31.95
N GLN A 80 10.08 13.16 -31.72
CA GLN A 80 10.28 11.88 -32.40
C GLN A 80 9.47 11.85 -33.71
N PRO A 81 9.92 11.14 -34.76
CA PRO A 81 9.18 10.98 -36.02
C PRO A 81 7.99 10.01 -35.85
N GLU A 82 7.21 10.21 -34.79
CA GLU A 82 6.01 9.43 -34.53
C GLU A 82 4.86 9.94 -35.43
N PRO A 83 3.96 9.06 -35.86
CA PRO A 83 2.82 9.46 -36.67
C PRO A 83 1.93 10.45 -35.91
N LEU A 84 1.41 11.48 -36.58
CA LEU A 84 0.44 12.45 -36.03
C LEU A 84 -0.77 11.77 -35.36
N THR A 85 -1.11 10.56 -35.80
CA THR A 85 -2.19 9.74 -35.23
C THR A 85 -1.90 9.28 -33.80
N VAL A 86 -0.63 9.09 -33.41
CA VAL A 86 -0.22 8.73 -32.04
C VAL A 86 -0.39 9.92 -31.10
N ILE A 87 -0.01 11.12 -31.53
CA ILE A 87 -0.19 12.36 -30.76
C ILE A 87 -1.69 12.62 -30.51
N ALA A 88 -2.52 12.48 -31.54
CA ALA A 88 -3.97 12.64 -31.41
C ALA A 88 -4.61 11.62 -30.45
N ARG A 89 -4.16 10.35 -30.50
CA ARG A 89 -4.63 9.32 -29.55
C ARG A 89 -4.19 9.61 -28.12
N TYR A 90 -2.95 10.09 -27.94
CA TYR A 90 -2.44 10.49 -26.63
C TYR A 90 -3.25 11.65 -26.03
N ASP A 91 -3.49 12.72 -26.80
CA ASP A 91 -4.28 13.87 -26.36
C ASP A 91 -5.73 13.46 -26.02
N ALA A 92 -6.34 12.56 -26.79
CA ALA A 92 -7.69 12.04 -26.52
C ALA A 92 -7.76 11.13 -25.28
N ALA A 93 -6.73 10.32 -25.04
CA ALA A 93 -6.73 9.37 -23.93
C ALA A 93 -6.27 9.98 -22.58
N ARG A 94 -5.56 11.11 -22.62
CA ARG A 94 -5.03 11.80 -21.42
C ARG A 94 -6.06 11.98 -20.30
N PRO A 95 -7.27 12.56 -20.51
CA PRO A 95 -8.24 12.74 -19.42
C PRO A 95 -8.70 11.40 -18.83
N ILE A 96 -8.78 10.36 -19.65
CA ILE A 96 -9.17 9.02 -19.20
C ILE A 96 -8.07 8.44 -18.30
N VAL A 97 -6.81 8.52 -18.72
CA VAL A 97 -5.67 8.06 -17.90
C VAL A 97 -5.58 8.80 -16.56
N ILE A 98 -5.82 10.12 -16.55
CA ILE A 98 -5.80 10.94 -15.33
C ILE A 98 -6.93 10.52 -14.38
N SER A 99 -8.15 10.36 -14.90
CA SER A 99 -9.29 9.90 -14.09
C SER A 99 -9.06 8.49 -13.53
N CYS A 100 -8.43 7.59 -14.30
CA CYS A 100 -8.00 6.28 -13.80
C CYS A 100 -7.02 6.41 -12.63
N PHE A 101 -5.99 7.27 -12.73
CA PHE A 101 -5.04 7.46 -11.63
C PHE A 101 -5.69 8.06 -10.39
N LEU A 102 -6.62 9.00 -10.56
CA LEU A 102 -7.38 9.58 -9.46
C LEU A 102 -8.25 8.52 -8.77
N ALA A 103 -9.03 7.76 -9.54
CA ALA A 103 -9.91 6.72 -9.03
C ALA A 103 -9.12 5.60 -8.34
N LEU A 104 -7.98 5.22 -8.92
CA LEU A 104 -7.09 4.21 -8.35
C LEU A 104 -6.46 4.70 -7.04
N GLY A 105 -5.96 5.93 -7.00
CA GLY A 105 -5.40 6.53 -5.78
C GLY A 105 -6.44 6.58 -4.65
N ALA A 106 -7.67 7.01 -4.96
CA ALA A 106 -8.77 7.01 -4.01
C ALA A 106 -9.13 5.60 -3.52
N ALA A 107 -9.21 4.62 -4.43
CA ALA A 107 -9.50 3.23 -4.07
C ALA A 107 -8.38 2.63 -3.18
N GLN A 108 -7.11 2.90 -3.48
CA GLN A 108 -5.99 2.45 -2.64
C GLN A 108 -6.01 3.11 -1.26
N LEU A 109 -6.34 4.40 -1.16
CA LEU A 109 -6.51 5.08 0.12
C LEU A 109 -7.66 4.45 0.93
N ALA A 110 -8.77 4.14 0.27
CA ALA A 110 -9.91 3.44 0.89
C ALA A 110 -9.50 2.04 1.38
N THR A 111 -8.70 1.29 0.61
CA THR A 111 -8.20 -0.02 1.06
C THR A 111 -7.31 0.10 2.29
N ALA A 112 -6.38 1.06 2.33
CA ALA A 112 -5.54 1.30 3.50
C ALA A 112 -6.38 1.68 4.73
N TRP A 113 -7.41 2.50 4.54
CA TRP A 113 -8.35 2.91 5.59
C TRP A 113 -9.19 1.75 6.14
N PHE A 114 -9.76 0.91 5.27
CA PHE A 114 -10.53 -0.25 5.72
C PHE A 114 -9.64 -1.29 6.41
N LEU A 115 -8.40 -1.46 5.94
CA LEU A 115 -7.43 -2.37 6.54
C LEU A 115 -7.03 -1.90 7.95
N SER A 116 -6.80 -0.60 8.16
CA SER A 116 -6.49 -0.05 9.49
C SER A 116 -7.64 -0.20 10.49
N ARG A 117 -8.90 -0.19 10.00
CA ARG A 117 -10.10 -0.45 10.80
C ARG A 117 -10.46 -1.95 10.93
N ARG A 118 -9.63 -2.87 10.42
CA ARG A 118 -9.89 -4.32 10.39
C ARG A 118 -11.18 -4.72 9.65
N GLN A 119 -11.70 -3.89 8.75
CA GLN A 119 -12.93 -4.16 8.00
C GLN A 119 -12.65 -4.97 6.74
N ILE A 120 -12.36 -6.27 6.89
CA ILE A 120 -11.86 -7.13 5.80
C ILE A 120 -12.83 -7.22 4.61
N ARG A 121 -14.15 -7.22 4.84
CA ARG A 121 -15.15 -7.29 3.75
C ARG A 121 -15.10 -6.04 2.86
N TRP A 122 -15.06 -4.86 3.48
CA TRP A 122 -14.97 -3.57 2.76
C TRP A 122 -13.60 -3.35 2.13
N PHE A 123 -12.56 -3.85 2.77
CA PHE A 123 -11.24 -3.91 2.16
C PHE A 123 -11.27 -4.73 0.86
N ALA A 124 -11.85 -5.95 0.88
CA ALA A 124 -11.90 -6.81 -0.30
C ALA A 124 -12.68 -6.18 -1.45
N THR A 125 -13.82 -5.53 -1.17
CA THR A 125 -14.58 -4.82 -2.22
C THR A 125 -13.83 -3.63 -2.79
N ALA A 126 -13.23 -2.78 -1.95
CA ALA A 126 -12.40 -1.66 -2.39
C ALA A 126 -11.18 -2.14 -3.20
N TRP A 127 -10.60 -3.28 -2.81
CA TRP A 127 -9.50 -3.91 -3.52
C TRP A 127 -9.92 -4.41 -4.90
N CYS A 128 -11.05 -5.12 -5.01
CA CYS A 128 -11.60 -5.55 -6.30
C CYS A 128 -11.88 -4.37 -7.23
N ILE A 129 -12.40 -3.26 -6.69
CA ILE A 129 -12.61 -2.03 -7.45
C ILE A 129 -11.27 -1.47 -7.95
N ALA A 130 -10.25 -1.39 -7.07
CA ALA A 130 -8.92 -0.93 -7.46
C ALA A 130 -8.30 -1.81 -8.56
N LEU A 131 -8.46 -3.13 -8.48
CA LEU A 131 -8.00 -4.08 -9.51
C LEU A 131 -8.70 -3.85 -10.86
N LEU A 132 -10.01 -3.67 -10.83
CA LEU A 132 -10.79 -3.43 -12.04
C LEU A 132 -10.36 -2.11 -12.71
N ILE A 133 -10.20 -1.03 -11.93
CA ILE A 133 -9.71 0.26 -12.42
C ILE A 133 -8.29 0.12 -13.01
N ALA A 134 -7.39 -0.59 -12.30
CA ALA A 134 -6.04 -0.82 -12.78
C ALA A 134 -6.02 -1.63 -14.09
N GLY A 135 -6.87 -2.65 -14.21
CA GLY A 135 -7.02 -3.44 -15.43
C GLY A 135 -7.49 -2.60 -16.62
N ILE A 136 -8.51 -1.76 -16.42
CA ILE A 136 -8.98 -0.82 -17.45
C ILE A 136 -7.86 0.13 -17.88
N ALA A 137 -7.13 0.70 -16.92
CA ALA A 137 -6.03 1.62 -17.20
C ALA A 137 -4.90 0.96 -18.02
N VAL A 138 -4.57 -0.29 -17.71
CA VAL A 138 -3.60 -1.09 -18.49
C VAL A 138 -4.08 -1.31 -19.92
N VAL A 139 -5.33 -1.71 -20.12
CA VAL A 139 -5.90 -1.94 -21.47
C VAL A 139 -5.85 -0.65 -22.29
N ILE A 140 -6.24 0.48 -21.68
CA ILE A 140 -6.17 1.79 -22.32
C ILE A 140 -4.72 2.13 -22.70
N GLN A 141 -3.77 1.93 -21.79
CA GLN A 141 -2.37 2.26 -22.08
C GLN A 141 -1.77 1.37 -23.19
N LEU A 142 -2.07 0.07 -23.18
CA LEU A 142 -1.67 -0.86 -24.24
C LEU A 142 -2.30 -0.48 -25.58
N SER A 143 -3.51 0.09 -25.60
CA SER A 143 -4.13 0.58 -26.84
C SER A 143 -3.45 1.81 -27.45
N ILE A 144 -2.79 2.63 -26.62
CA ILE A 144 -2.14 3.89 -27.04
C ILE A 144 -0.70 3.61 -27.50
N THR A 145 0.04 2.81 -26.73
CA THR A 145 1.43 2.45 -27.00
C THR A 145 1.57 0.92 -27.03
N PRO A 146 1.14 0.26 -28.13
CA PRO A 146 1.05 -1.19 -28.16
C PRO A 146 2.40 -1.93 -28.12
N ASN A 147 3.55 -1.25 -28.28
CA ASN A 147 4.83 -1.97 -28.38
C ASN A 147 6.08 -1.11 -28.21
N VAL A 148 6.19 -0.29 -27.15
CA VAL A 148 7.48 0.36 -26.84
C VAL A 148 8.26 -0.57 -25.92
N ALA A 149 9.02 -1.50 -26.52
CA ALA A 149 9.95 -2.36 -25.81
C ALA A 149 10.92 -1.47 -24.99
N GLY A 150 10.75 -1.46 -23.66
CA GLY A 150 11.67 -0.76 -22.75
C GLY A 150 11.08 0.37 -21.90
N VAL A 151 9.78 0.71 -22.03
CA VAL A 151 9.16 1.63 -21.05
C VAL A 151 8.64 0.80 -19.88
N PRO A 152 9.24 0.90 -18.67
CA PRO A 152 8.74 0.20 -17.49
C PRO A 152 7.33 0.70 -17.21
N SER A 153 6.31 -0.10 -17.51
CA SER A 153 4.94 0.31 -17.27
C SER A 153 4.76 0.42 -15.75
N GLU A 154 4.44 1.62 -15.26
CA GLU A 154 4.14 1.83 -13.85
C GLU A 154 2.98 0.94 -13.35
N PHE A 155 2.25 0.31 -14.27
CA PHE A 155 1.18 -0.63 -13.99
C PHE A 155 1.68 -2.05 -13.69
N HIS A 156 2.94 -2.39 -13.98
CA HIS A 156 3.56 -3.63 -13.48
C HIS A 156 3.64 -3.63 -11.95
N ALA A 157 3.99 -2.49 -11.34
CA ALA A 157 3.99 -2.35 -9.88
C ALA A 157 2.58 -2.57 -9.29
N LEU A 158 1.53 -2.14 -10.02
CA LEU A 158 0.14 -2.39 -9.66
C LEU A 158 -0.25 -3.87 -9.76
N LEU A 159 0.14 -4.55 -10.84
CA LEU A 159 -0.07 -6.00 -10.98
C LEU A 159 0.68 -6.79 -9.90
N LEU A 160 1.88 -6.36 -9.55
CA LEU A 160 2.66 -7.01 -8.50
C LEU A 160 2.02 -6.77 -7.12
N GLN A 161 1.54 -5.56 -6.84
CA GLN A 161 0.80 -5.21 -5.63
C GLN A 161 -0.56 -5.95 -5.56
N ALA A 162 -1.24 -6.05 -6.70
CA ALA A 162 -2.50 -6.78 -6.89
C ALA A 162 -2.42 -8.24 -6.46
N VAL A 163 -1.28 -8.89 -6.70
CA VAL A 163 -1.05 -10.30 -6.37
C VAL A 163 -0.46 -10.44 -4.96
N THR A 164 0.48 -9.57 -4.58
CA THR A 164 1.19 -9.70 -3.31
C THR A 164 0.31 -9.42 -2.10
N VAL A 165 -0.62 -8.46 -2.15
CA VAL A 165 -1.46 -8.12 -0.99
C VAL A 165 -2.44 -9.24 -0.63
N PRO A 166 -3.20 -9.85 -1.58
CA PRO A 166 -4.00 -11.04 -1.28
C PRO A 166 -3.16 -12.22 -0.81
N ALA A 167 -1.99 -12.45 -1.42
CA ALA A 167 -1.09 -13.52 -1.00
C ALA A 167 -0.59 -13.32 0.44
N LEU A 168 -0.23 -12.09 0.82
CA LEU A 168 0.18 -11.75 2.17
C LEU A 168 -0.97 -11.93 3.17
N LEU A 169 -2.19 -11.52 2.80
CA LEU A 169 -3.38 -11.71 3.63
C LEU A 169 -3.73 -13.18 3.84
N VAL A 170 -3.64 -14.00 2.79
CA VAL A 170 -3.84 -15.46 2.88
C VAL A 170 -2.76 -16.08 3.75
N ALA A 171 -1.49 -15.70 3.57
CA ALA A 171 -0.39 -16.19 4.40
C ALA A 171 -0.55 -15.80 5.88
N LEU A 172 -0.97 -14.57 6.16
CA LEU A 172 -1.28 -14.10 7.51
C LEU A 172 -2.45 -14.88 8.12
N TYR A 173 -3.52 -15.10 7.35
CA TYR A 173 -4.67 -15.88 7.77
C TYR A 173 -4.28 -17.34 8.11
N HIS A 174 -3.51 -17.97 7.23
CA HIS A 174 -3.08 -19.36 7.38
C HIS A 174 -2.10 -19.55 8.57
N ARG A 175 -1.26 -18.55 8.86
CA ARG A 175 -0.43 -18.55 10.07
C ARG A 175 -1.30 -18.51 11.33
N THR A 176 -2.33 -17.67 11.35
CA THR A 176 -3.20 -17.55 12.54
C THR A 176 -4.09 -18.77 12.78
N SER A 177 -4.54 -19.47 11.75
CA SER A 177 -5.31 -20.71 11.93
C SER A 177 -4.45 -21.80 12.57
N HIS A 178 -3.21 -21.99 12.10
CA HIS A 178 -2.28 -22.96 12.67
C HIS A 178 -1.95 -22.68 14.15
N PHE A 179 -1.74 -21.42 14.53
CA PHE A 179 -1.50 -21.08 15.93
C PHE A 179 -2.73 -21.36 16.83
N ARG A 180 -3.95 -21.08 16.36
CA ARG A 180 -5.17 -21.41 17.12
C ARG A 180 -5.40 -22.90 17.27
N GLU A 181 -5.02 -23.70 16.29
CA GLU A 181 -5.10 -25.16 16.36
C GLU A 181 -4.07 -25.70 17.36
N ALA A 182 -2.83 -25.22 17.33
CA ALA A 182 -1.79 -25.62 18.27
C ALA A 182 -2.15 -25.29 19.73
N LEU A 183 -2.74 -24.12 19.98
CA LEU A 183 -3.22 -23.72 21.31
C LEU A 183 -4.43 -24.56 21.78
N ARG A 184 -5.29 -25.02 20.87
CA ARG A 184 -6.39 -25.93 21.21
C ARG A 184 -5.88 -27.30 21.64
N CYS A 185 -4.92 -27.88 20.93
CA CYS A 185 -4.32 -29.17 21.31
C CYS A 185 -3.60 -29.11 22.67
N ARG A 186 -2.92 -28.00 22.98
CA ARG A 186 -2.21 -27.84 24.27
C ARG A 186 -3.14 -27.68 25.47
N ARG A 187 -4.39 -27.28 25.25
CA ARG A 187 -5.40 -27.10 26.31
C ARG A 187 -6.22 -28.38 26.55
N SER A 188 -6.06 -29.40 25.70
CA SER A 188 -6.70 -30.71 25.82
C SER A 188 -5.82 -31.79 26.44
N GLU A 189 -4.57 -31.49 26.80
CA GLU A 189 -3.73 -32.39 27.60
C GLU A 189 -4.08 -32.19 29.09
N PRO A 190 -4.63 -33.22 29.77
CA PRO A 190 -5.09 -33.15 31.15
C PRO A 190 -3.95 -33.12 32.18
#